data_AF-A0A967DW19-F1
#
_entry.id   AF-A0A967DW19-F1
#
_cell.length_a   1.000
_cell.length_b   1.000
_cell.length_c   1.000
_cell.angle_alpha   90.00
_cell.angle_beta   90.00
_cell.angle_gamma   90.00
#
_symmetry.space_group_name_H-M   'P 1'
#
loop_
_entity.id
_entity.type
_entity.pdbx_description
1 polymer ?
#
loop_
_entity_poly.entity_id
_entity_poly.type
_entity_poly.pdbx_seq_one_letter_code
_entity_poly.pdbx_strand_id
1 'polypeptide(L)'
;MMKILDNLPRNHYLSLAPWCWVQLESAAPPGPFPFVGGVAPDVVAGLQEAHSLLSSAIDTAISDVFSRRAPLDDSDRRRRLEDAYAELINARPYLKQHIRCGRGPDGTFHWDYPVDPTKSATVTNGGLRIFHAVNRQALPMGFNDHRLGPSVGKLLSLLDGTHTAETLRSAMTTMPREAHGLLMKLLEALQQYGCLSTSPTSSVRQHWFEIVRDQDMVHLGHAALLYRQRETVFLFDPWLLPWFAESPLPSLWGGLLPKPAAVFLTHDHDDHVDPRTLLHLPKNIPIIVPSRRNQNRLYFDYRALLTELGFDHIIELAHGESWAFEGGAVIAVPFFGEDPCDLEMPRNCYLISDRGYNVLVHADSGPTNNGRSAIKDNVIQQLVERFGPIPLVLASQQQLLEIRSHAAHAALSHPGQWLDVGENGYLTNAYLSEVCAAAQARLFVSYATGGADWYPDHLSFMFSRRNPARTALLTAHWEAPEKLKDLLLSQECRYHRGHALDLYRRIDTGVVDVLSAGDALAPLTLYRLDHGDPPFMKTDTTR
;
A
#
# COMPACT_ATOMS: atom_id res chain seq x y z
N MET A 1 23.72 -24.48 21.92
CA MET A 1 22.91 -23.29 22.25
C MET A 1 21.85 -23.15 21.16
N MET A 2 20.82 -24.02 21.23
CA MET A 2 19.68 -24.14 20.29
C MET A 2 18.46 -24.79 20.99
N LYS A 3 18.43 -24.76 22.33
CA LYS A 3 17.55 -25.61 23.17
C LYS A 3 16.07 -25.44 22.90
N ILE A 4 15.64 -24.27 22.41
CA ILE A 4 14.23 -23.98 22.14
C ILE A 4 13.73 -24.64 20.86
N LEU A 5 14.53 -24.59 19.79
CA LEU A 5 14.21 -25.36 18.58
C LEU A 5 14.23 -26.85 18.93
N ASP A 6 15.11 -27.31 19.81
CA ASP A 6 15.18 -28.72 20.24
C ASP A 6 13.90 -29.21 20.95
N ASN A 7 13.14 -28.30 21.55
CA ASN A 7 11.84 -28.58 22.17
C ASN A 7 10.68 -28.60 21.17
N LEU A 8 10.88 -28.14 19.93
CA LEU A 8 9.88 -28.17 18.86
C LEU A 8 10.07 -29.44 18.01
N PRO A 9 8.99 -30.19 17.69
CA PRO A 9 9.09 -31.33 16.80
C PRO A 9 9.70 -30.93 15.46
N ARG A 10 10.77 -31.61 15.05
CA ARG A 10 11.58 -31.24 13.88
C ARG A 10 10.76 -31.11 12.59
N ASN A 11 9.77 -31.99 12.43
CA ASN A 11 8.97 -32.11 11.22
C ASN A 11 7.69 -31.26 11.26
N HIS A 12 7.44 -30.49 12.32
CA HIS A 12 6.29 -29.59 12.36
C HIS A 12 6.59 -28.28 11.64
N TYR A 13 5.60 -27.81 10.89
CA TYR A 13 5.56 -26.50 10.28
C TYR A 13 5.38 -25.41 11.34
N LEU A 14 6.04 -24.27 11.13
CA LEU A 14 6.03 -23.13 12.04
C LEU A 14 5.36 -21.92 11.38
N SER A 15 4.43 -21.29 12.09
CA SER A 15 3.78 -20.06 11.67
C SER A 15 3.77 -19.03 12.79
N LEU A 16 3.84 -17.75 12.44
CA LEU A 16 3.48 -16.69 13.38
C LEU A 16 1.97 -16.74 13.60
N ALA A 17 1.54 -16.70 14.86
CA ALA A 17 0.13 -16.73 15.20
C ALA A 17 -0.61 -15.52 14.57
N PRO A 18 -1.83 -15.68 14.01
CA PRO A 18 -2.48 -14.61 13.26
C PRO A 18 -2.78 -13.32 14.02
N TRP A 19 -2.85 -13.38 15.35
CA TRP A 19 -3.07 -12.23 16.25
C TRP A 19 -1.77 -11.59 16.74
N CYS A 20 -0.62 -11.97 16.16
CA CYS A 20 0.70 -11.46 16.49
C CYS A 20 1.40 -10.90 15.25
N TRP A 21 2.20 -9.86 15.45
CA TRP A 21 3.07 -9.31 14.41
C TRP A 21 4.34 -8.72 15.03
N VAL A 22 5.36 -8.58 14.19
CA VAL A 22 6.56 -7.83 14.52
C VAL A 22 6.62 -6.55 13.70
N GLN A 23 7.09 -5.47 14.29
CA GLN A 23 7.36 -4.22 13.60
C GLN A 23 8.78 -3.77 13.91
N LEU A 24 9.51 -3.31 12.90
CA LEU A 24 10.81 -2.68 13.12
C LEU A 24 10.61 -1.27 13.72
N GLU A 25 11.49 -0.89 14.63
CA GLU A 25 11.47 0.42 15.29
C GLU A 25 12.70 1.22 14.89
N SER A 26 12.46 2.43 14.39
CA SER A 26 13.53 3.34 13.98
C SER A 26 14.41 3.75 15.18
N ALA A 27 15.72 3.83 14.97
CA ALA A 27 16.67 4.31 15.97
C ALA A 27 16.49 5.81 16.29
N ALA A 28 15.95 6.56 15.32
CA ALA A 28 15.68 7.99 15.41
C ALA A 28 14.33 8.32 14.76
N PRO A 29 13.68 9.45 15.08
CA PRO A 29 12.50 9.88 14.33
C PRO A 29 12.80 9.91 12.83
N PRO A 30 11.96 9.31 11.97
CA PRO A 30 12.26 9.07 10.55
C PRO A 30 12.33 10.33 9.67
N GLY A 31 12.27 11.54 10.26
CA GLY A 31 12.05 12.79 9.55
C GLY A 31 10.59 12.92 9.09
N PRO A 32 10.24 14.03 8.42
CA PRO A 32 8.86 14.30 8.03
C PRO A 32 8.35 13.44 6.88
N PHE A 33 9.23 13.09 5.93
CA PHE A 33 8.90 12.26 4.77
C PHE A 33 9.92 11.12 4.61
N PRO A 34 9.79 10.01 5.37
CA PRO A 34 10.67 8.87 5.21
C PRO A 34 10.66 8.35 3.77
N PHE A 35 11.83 7.96 3.27
CA PHE A 35 12.01 7.41 1.93
C PHE A 35 11.74 8.34 0.76
N VAL A 36 11.31 9.60 0.97
CA VAL A 36 11.31 10.58 -0.13
C VAL A 36 12.75 10.85 -0.58
N GLY A 37 12.98 10.69 -1.87
CA GLY A 37 14.26 10.87 -2.56
C GLY A 37 14.19 11.86 -3.71
N GLY A 38 15.36 12.20 -4.26
CA GLY A 38 15.53 13.29 -5.22
C GLY A 38 15.88 14.63 -4.57
N VAL A 39 16.00 14.64 -3.24
CA VAL A 39 16.26 15.83 -2.43
C VAL A 39 16.96 15.39 -1.13
N ALA A 40 17.86 16.24 -0.63
CA ALA A 40 18.58 15.95 0.60
C ALA A 40 17.64 16.04 1.83
N PRO A 41 17.77 15.16 2.84
CA PRO A 41 16.87 15.14 4.00
C PRO A 41 16.84 16.44 4.82
N ASP A 42 17.96 17.16 4.88
CA ASP A 42 18.08 18.46 5.54
C ASP A 42 17.30 19.56 4.80
N VAL A 43 17.30 19.53 3.46
CA VAL A 43 16.47 20.41 2.62
C VAL A 43 14.99 20.12 2.86
N VAL A 44 14.59 18.84 2.88
CA VAL A 44 13.22 18.43 3.18
C VAL A 44 12.79 18.90 4.57
N ALA A 45 13.65 18.75 5.58
CA ALA A 45 13.38 19.22 6.92
C ALA A 45 13.17 20.75 6.96
N GLY A 46 13.98 21.52 6.23
CA GLY A 46 13.80 22.97 6.11
C GLY A 46 12.50 23.37 5.42
N LEU A 47 12.10 22.65 4.36
CA LEU A 47 10.81 22.86 3.68
C LEU A 47 9.64 22.58 4.61
N GLN A 48 9.67 21.45 5.32
CA GLN A 48 8.64 21.09 6.30
C GLN A 48 8.57 22.10 7.45
N GLU A 49 9.71 22.57 7.94
CA GLU A 49 9.75 23.59 8.99
C GLU A 49 9.09 24.89 8.52
N ALA A 50 9.39 25.35 7.30
CA ALA A 50 8.78 26.55 6.73
C ALA A 50 7.25 26.42 6.60
N HIS A 51 6.75 25.27 6.16
CA HIS A 51 5.32 24.96 6.13
C HIS A 51 4.70 24.94 7.53
N SER A 52 5.32 24.23 8.46
CA SER A 52 4.85 24.10 9.85
C SER A 52 4.72 25.45 10.54
N LEU A 53 5.68 26.36 10.32
CA LEU A 53 5.67 27.70 10.88
C LEU A 53 4.54 28.60 10.33
N LEU A 54 4.00 28.29 9.14
CA LEU A 54 2.85 28.99 8.56
C LEU A 54 1.52 28.28 8.80
N SER A 55 1.52 27.01 9.21
CA SER A 55 0.30 26.19 9.33
C SER A 55 -0.81 26.87 10.14
N SER A 56 -0.50 27.45 11.30
CA SER A 56 -1.52 28.11 12.12
C SER A 56 -2.13 29.35 11.45
N ALA A 57 -1.35 30.10 10.68
CA ALA A 57 -1.86 31.24 9.91
C ALA A 57 -2.73 30.78 8.75
N ILE A 58 -2.36 29.67 8.09
CA ILE A 58 -3.12 29.03 7.03
C ILE A 58 -4.47 28.53 7.57
N ASP A 59 -4.47 27.80 8.69
CA ASP A 59 -5.69 27.30 9.34
C ASP A 59 -6.63 28.45 9.71
N THR A 60 -6.06 29.56 10.20
CA THR A 60 -6.83 30.77 10.51
C THR A 60 -7.42 31.40 9.25
N ALA A 61 -6.66 31.47 8.15
CA ALA A 61 -7.15 32.00 6.88
C ALA A 61 -8.27 31.12 6.29
N ILE A 62 -8.18 29.80 6.42
CA ILE A 62 -9.25 28.86 6.04
C ILE A 62 -10.49 29.12 6.90
N SER A 63 -10.32 29.23 8.22
CA SER A 63 -11.40 29.57 9.16
C SER A 63 -12.08 30.91 8.81
N ASP A 64 -11.34 31.89 8.31
CA ASP A 64 -11.88 33.19 7.89
C ASP A 64 -12.78 33.10 6.67
N VAL A 65 -12.49 32.19 5.75
CA VAL A 65 -13.37 31.89 4.62
C VAL A 65 -14.67 31.26 5.13
N PHE A 66 -14.59 30.24 5.98
CA PHE A 66 -15.79 29.56 6.50
C PHE A 66 -16.62 30.44 7.43
N SER A 67 -16.00 31.35 8.18
CA SER A 67 -16.67 32.34 9.02
C SER A 67 -17.13 33.60 8.26
N ARG A 68 -16.91 33.65 6.94
CA ARG A 68 -17.28 34.75 6.03
C ARG A 68 -16.59 36.08 6.37
N ARG A 69 -15.42 36.04 7.00
CA ARG A 69 -14.54 37.20 7.21
C ARG A 69 -13.64 37.47 6.01
N ALA A 70 -13.40 36.46 5.17
CA ALA A 70 -12.67 36.56 3.91
C ALA A 70 -13.48 35.91 2.76
N PRO A 71 -13.36 36.39 1.51
CA PRO A 71 -14.02 35.76 0.38
C PRO A 71 -13.35 34.45 -0.04
N LEU A 72 -14.15 33.52 -0.60
CA LEU A 72 -13.65 32.28 -1.19
C LEU A 72 -12.83 32.55 -2.47
N ASP A 73 -13.16 33.60 -3.22
CA ASP A 73 -12.48 34.00 -4.47
C ASP A 73 -11.62 35.26 -4.27
N ASP A 74 -10.57 35.16 -3.45
CA ASP A 74 -9.61 36.25 -3.23
C ASP A 74 -8.43 36.16 -4.20
N SER A 75 -8.41 37.05 -5.21
CA SER A 75 -7.38 37.09 -6.25
C SER A 75 -5.97 37.44 -5.73
N ASP A 76 -5.86 38.05 -4.55
CA ASP A 76 -4.59 38.42 -3.93
C ASP A 76 -4.04 37.33 -2.99
N ARG A 77 -4.85 36.31 -2.64
CA ARG A 77 -4.50 35.28 -1.64
C ARG A 77 -3.16 34.61 -1.92
N ARG A 78 -2.98 34.17 -3.18
CA ARG A 78 -1.74 33.54 -3.64
C ARG A 78 -0.54 34.46 -3.43
N ARG A 79 -0.65 35.72 -3.85
CA ARG A 79 0.42 36.72 -3.71
C ARG A 79 0.78 36.94 -2.24
N ARG A 80 -0.22 37.10 -1.36
CA ARG A 80 0.03 37.30 0.09
C ARG A 80 0.70 36.09 0.73
N LEU A 81 0.33 34.87 0.33
CA LEU A 81 0.94 33.65 0.85
C LEU A 81 2.40 33.49 0.38
N GLU A 82 2.66 33.77 -0.90
CA GLU A 82 4.02 33.84 -1.46
C GLU A 82 4.88 34.88 -0.71
N ASP A 83 4.37 36.09 -0.52
CA ASP A 83 5.09 37.17 0.15
C ASP A 83 5.36 36.82 1.63
N ALA A 84 4.38 36.24 2.34
CA ALA A 84 4.54 35.77 3.72
C ALA A 84 5.58 34.64 3.83
N TYR A 85 5.58 33.70 2.89
CA TYR A 85 6.59 32.64 2.83
C TYR A 85 8.00 33.22 2.61
N ALA A 86 8.15 34.14 1.65
CA ALA A 86 9.43 34.79 1.41
C ALA A 86 9.91 35.61 2.60
N GLU A 87 9.03 36.32 3.30
CA GLU A 87 9.38 37.02 4.55
C GLU A 87 9.88 36.05 5.62
N LEU A 88 9.18 34.92 5.82
CA LEU A 88 9.55 33.88 6.78
C LEU A 88 10.94 33.32 6.52
N ILE A 89 11.22 32.95 5.27
CA ILE A 89 12.53 32.45 4.84
C ILE A 89 13.56 33.56 4.99
N ASN A 90 13.23 34.80 4.62
CA ASN A 90 14.17 35.91 4.69
C ASN A 90 14.65 36.23 6.09
N ALA A 91 13.79 36.06 7.09
CA ALA A 91 14.10 36.23 8.51
C ALA A 91 14.93 35.09 9.11
N ARG A 92 15.17 33.98 8.40
CA ARG A 92 15.81 32.75 8.93
C ARG A 92 16.99 32.31 8.04
N PRO A 93 18.23 32.75 8.36
CA PRO A 93 19.41 32.43 7.56
C PRO A 93 19.65 30.92 7.33
N TYR A 94 19.32 30.07 8.32
CA TYR A 94 19.47 28.63 8.20
C TYR A 94 18.45 27.99 7.23
N LEU A 95 17.27 28.59 7.00
CA LEU A 95 16.34 28.12 5.97
C LEU A 95 16.78 28.58 4.58
N LYS A 96 17.35 29.80 4.48
CA LYS A 96 17.91 30.35 3.22
C LYS A 96 19.03 29.51 2.63
N GLN A 97 19.71 28.69 3.44
CA GLN A 97 20.72 27.78 2.92
C GLN A 97 20.12 26.65 2.06
N HIS A 98 18.84 26.33 2.27
CA HIS A 98 18.12 25.26 1.59
C HIS A 98 17.07 25.76 0.59
N ILE A 99 16.47 26.93 0.84
CA ILE A 99 15.30 27.42 0.09
C ILE A 99 15.64 28.76 -0.54
N ARG A 100 15.46 28.88 -1.85
CA ARG A 100 15.56 30.18 -2.53
C ARG A 100 14.17 30.59 -2.95
N CYS A 101 13.74 31.74 -2.46
CA CYS A 101 12.47 32.31 -2.85
C CYS A 101 12.47 33.83 -2.83
N GLY A 102 11.57 34.41 -3.60
CA GLY A 102 11.40 35.86 -3.67
C GLY A 102 10.77 36.29 -4.98
N ARG A 103 10.29 37.53 -4.99
CA ARG A 103 9.64 38.12 -6.15
C ARG A 103 10.67 38.82 -7.04
N GLY A 104 10.67 38.49 -8.33
CA GLY A 104 11.49 39.15 -9.33
C GLY A 104 11.01 40.57 -9.67
N PRO A 105 11.79 41.34 -10.44
CA PRO A 105 11.41 42.69 -10.87
C PRO A 105 10.14 42.76 -11.73
N ASP A 106 9.79 41.66 -12.40
CA ASP A 106 8.58 41.49 -13.22
C ASP A 106 7.33 41.12 -12.39
N GLY A 107 7.48 40.93 -11.08
CA GLY A 107 6.40 40.51 -10.17
C GLY A 107 6.23 39.00 -10.05
N THR A 108 6.98 38.20 -10.82
CA THR A 108 6.92 36.73 -10.76
C THR A 108 7.53 36.24 -9.44
N PHE A 109 6.85 35.34 -8.74
CA PHE A 109 7.42 34.68 -7.56
C PHE A 109 8.28 33.49 -7.99
N HIS A 110 9.53 33.50 -7.56
CA HIS A 110 10.44 32.37 -7.74
C HIS A 110 10.52 31.58 -6.44
N TRP A 111 10.49 30.26 -6.56
CA TRP A 111 10.66 29.34 -5.45
C TRP A 111 11.37 28.07 -5.95
N ASP A 112 12.53 27.80 -5.36
CA ASP A 112 13.31 26.60 -5.65
C ASP A 112 14.01 26.08 -4.39
N TYR A 113 14.51 24.85 -4.50
CA TYR A 113 15.36 24.20 -3.52
C TYR A 113 16.29 23.22 -4.26
N PRO A 114 17.50 22.92 -3.74
CA PRO A 114 18.43 22.04 -4.40
C PRO A 114 17.89 20.61 -4.41
N VAL A 115 17.94 20.01 -5.59
CA VAL A 115 17.58 18.61 -5.84
C VAL A 115 18.86 17.78 -5.92
N ASP A 116 18.79 16.54 -5.45
CA ASP A 116 19.87 15.58 -5.55
C ASP A 116 19.28 14.18 -5.81
N PRO A 117 19.34 13.67 -7.05
CA PRO A 117 18.76 12.37 -7.41
C PRO A 117 19.42 11.18 -6.70
N THR A 118 20.54 11.40 -6.00
CA THR A 118 21.27 10.37 -5.25
C THR A 118 20.92 10.34 -3.76
N LYS A 119 20.13 11.31 -3.28
CA LYS A 119 19.78 11.46 -1.88
C LYS A 119 18.32 11.09 -1.64
N SER A 120 18.09 10.45 -0.50
CA SER A 120 16.78 10.15 0.04
C SER A 120 16.83 10.14 1.56
N ALA A 121 15.69 10.39 2.18
CA ALA A 121 15.52 10.09 3.59
C ALA A 121 15.55 8.57 3.78
N THR A 122 16.36 8.06 4.70
CA THR A 122 16.41 6.63 4.99
C THR A 122 16.11 6.39 6.46
N VAL A 123 15.32 5.37 6.75
CA VAL A 123 15.08 4.90 8.13
C VAL A 123 16.09 3.81 8.45
N THR A 124 16.79 3.94 9.58
CA THR A 124 17.61 2.86 10.13
C THR A 124 16.93 2.34 11.39
N ASN A 125 16.62 1.04 11.41
CA ASN A 125 15.97 0.46 12.58
C ASN A 125 16.97 0.18 13.69
N GLY A 126 16.66 0.65 14.89
CA GLY A 126 17.43 0.43 16.11
C GLY A 126 16.89 -0.70 16.97
N GLY A 127 15.73 -1.26 16.60
CA GLY A 127 15.08 -2.35 17.31
C GLY A 127 13.87 -2.89 16.58
N LEU A 128 13.09 -3.67 17.30
CA LEU A 128 11.78 -4.16 16.89
C LEU A 128 10.84 -4.22 18.09
N ARG A 129 9.55 -4.36 17.80
CA ARG A 129 8.53 -4.67 18.79
C ARG A 129 7.69 -5.86 18.32
N ILE A 130 7.48 -6.81 19.24
CA ILE A 130 6.52 -7.91 19.05
C ILE A 130 5.20 -7.47 19.66
N PHE A 131 4.12 -7.59 18.90
CA PHE A 131 2.78 -7.27 19.37
C PHE A 131 1.93 -8.55 19.45
N HIS A 132 1.10 -8.62 20.48
CA HIS A 132 0.11 -9.67 20.67
C HIS A 132 -1.25 -9.03 20.93
N ALA A 133 -2.13 -9.02 19.91
CA ALA A 133 -3.40 -8.28 19.96
C ALA A 133 -4.32 -8.75 21.09
N VAL A 134 -4.53 -10.07 21.20
CA VAL A 134 -5.47 -10.65 22.18
C VAL A 134 -5.08 -10.32 23.62
N ASN A 135 -3.79 -10.44 23.96
CA ASN A 135 -3.28 -10.14 25.30
C ASN A 135 -2.96 -8.65 25.49
N ARG A 136 -3.08 -7.82 24.44
CA ARG A 136 -2.70 -6.39 24.42
C ARG A 136 -1.26 -6.15 24.92
N GLN A 137 -0.34 -7.02 24.50
CA GLN A 137 1.07 -6.94 24.88
C GLN A 137 1.91 -6.39 23.74
N ALA A 138 2.94 -5.63 24.11
CA ALA A 138 3.93 -5.10 23.19
C ALA A 138 5.32 -5.21 23.83
N LEU A 139 6.21 -5.98 23.19
CA LEU A 139 7.50 -6.38 23.75
C LEU A 139 8.64 -5.80 22.89
N PRO A 140 9.33 -4.75 23.37
CA PRO A 140 10.42 -4.14 22.63
C PRO A 140 11.69 -4.99 22.70
N MET A 141 12.49 -4.94 21.64
CA MET A 141 13.80 -5.58 21.55
C MET A 141 14.75 -4.69 20.75
N GLY A 142 15.78 -4.17 21.42
CA GLY A 142 16.81 -3.34 20.77
C GLY A 142 17.82 -4.17 19.97
N PHE A 143 18.38 -3.58 18.93
CA PHE A 143 19.45 -4.16 18.12
C PHE A 143 20.85 -3.82 18.63
N ASN A 144 20.99 -2.97 19.66
CA ASN A 144 22.28 -2.54 20.22
C ASN A 144 23.24 -2.04 19.14
N ASP A 145 22.78 -1.07 18.33
CA ASP A 145 23.53 -0.43 17.22
C ASP A 145 23.88 -1.35 16.03
N HIS A 146 23.37 -2.58 15.99
CA HIS A 146 23.51 -3.47 14.83
C HIS A 146 22.38 -3.29 13.81
N ARG A 147 22.69 -3.41 12.51
CA ARG A 147 21.70 -3.38 11.42
C ARG A 147 21.11 -4.76 11.19
N LEU A 148 20.11 -5.12 11.99
CA LEU A 148 19.55 -6.48 12.01
C LEU A 148 18.16 -6.61 11.36
N GLY A 149 17.57 -5.50 10.89
CA GLY A 149 16.29 -5.48 10.16
C GLY A 149 16.18 -6.54 9.05
N PRO A 150 17.17 -6.63 8.12
CA PRO A 150 17.14 -7.62 7.05
C PRO A 150 17.14 -9.08 7.57
N SER A 151 17.90 -9.35 8.63
CA SER A 151 17.97 -10.69 9.23
C SER A 151 16.67 -11.06 9.96
N VAL A 152 16.04 -10.08 10.61
CA VAL A 152 14.71 -10.23 11.23
C VAL A 152 13.66 -10.52 10.16
N GLY A 153 13.62 -9.76 9.07
CA GLY A 153 12.70 -10.01 7.96
C GLY A 153 12.88 -11.38 7.33
N LYS A 154 14.12 -11.85 7.15
CA LYS A 154 14.40 -13.22 6.66
C LYS A 154 13.87 -14.28 7.62
N LEU A 155 14.08 -14.13 8.93
CA LEU A 155 13.55 -15.06 9.92
C LEU A 155 12.01 -15.10 9.91
N LEU A 156 11.36 -13.93 9.96
CA LEU A 156 9.91 -13.83 10.01
C LEU A 156 9.25 -14.40 8.75
N SER A 157 9.90 -14.24 7.59
CA SER A 157 9.42 -14.81 6.33
C SER A 157 9.39 -16.34 6.29
N LEU A 158 10.07 -17.02 7.23
CA LEU A 158 10.04 -18.47 7.39
C LEU A 158 8.97 -18.93 8.39
N LEU A 159 8.29 -18.00 9.07
CA LEU A 159 7.20 -18.27 10.00
C LEU A 159 5.84 -18.13 9.30
N ASP A 160 5.73 -18.70 8.10
CA ASP A 160 4.57 -18.61 7.21
C ASP A 160 3.73 -19.90 7.17
N GLY A 161 4.05 -20.90 8.01
CA GLY A 161 3.35 -22.18 8.03
C GLY A 161 3.77 -23.16 6.93
N THR A 162 4.79 -22.82 6.12
CA THR A 162 5.28 -23.69 5.04
C THR A 162 6.66 -24.27 5.29
N HIS A 163 7.37 -23.78 6.32
CA HIS A 163 8.71 -24.25 6.69
C HIS A 163 8.68 -25.04 8.01
N THR A 164 9.38 -26.17 8.04
CA THR A 164 9.49 -26.99 9.24
C THR A 164 10.50 -26.41 10.24
N ALA A 165 10.42 -26.82 11.51
CA ALA A 165 11.40 -26.44 12.53
C ALA A 165 12.84 -26.88 12.19
N GLU A 166 13.03 -27.95 11.42
CA GLU A 166 14.34 -28.36 10.87
C GLU A 166 14.81 -27.44 9.74
N THR A 167 13.89 -27.03 8.85
CA THR A 167 14.20 -26.08 7.77
C THR A 167 14.60 -24.72 8.34
N LEU A 168 13.87 -24.23 9.36
CA LEU A 168 14.21 -23.01 10.07
C LEU A 168 15.61 -23.09 10.71
N ARG A 169 15.93 -24.19 11.39
CA ARG A 169 17.28 -24.43 11.95
C ARG A 169 18.36 -24.33 10.88
N SER A 170 18.15 -25.01 9.76
CA SER A 170 19.11 -24.99 8.65
C SER A 170 19.28 -23.58 8.10
N ALA A 171 18.19 -22.85 7.88
CA ALA A 171 18.23 -21.46 7.42
C ALA A 171 18.98 -20.55 8.40
N MET A 172 18.77 -20.70 9.71
CA MET A 172 19.49 -19.92 10.73
C MET A 172 21.01 -20.11 10.66
N THR A 173 21.51 -21.30 10.30
CA THR A 173 22.97 -21.51 10.15
C THR A 173 23.59 -20.71 9.01
N THR A 174 22.78 -20.34 8.01
CA THR A 174 23.21 -19.55 6.84
C THR A 174 23.10 -18.04 7.07
N MET A 175 22.40 -17.60 8.12
CA MET A 175 22.27 -16.19 8.47
C MET A 175 23.57 -15.62 9.07
N PRO A 176 23.79 -14.30 9.00
CA PRO A 176 24.98 -13.66 9.57
C PRO A 176 25.19 -14.02 11.05
N ARG A 177 26.44 -14.36 11.42
CA ARG A 177 26.77 -14.79 12.79
C ARG A 177 26.45 -13.75 13.86
N GLU A 178 26.62 -12.48 13.53
CA GLU A 178 26.26 -11.34 14.39
C GLU A 178 24.75 -11.27 14.69
N ALA A 179 23.90 -11.76 13.80
CA ALA A 179 22.46 -11.76 13.97
C ALA A 179 21.98 -12.92 14.87
N HIS A 180 22.73 -14.03 14.97
CA HIS A 180 22.28 -15.27 15.64
C HIS A 180 21.80 -15.02 17.07
N GLY A 181 22.51 -14.21 17.86
CA GLY A 181 22.12 -13.93 19.24
C GLY A 181 20.77 -13.24 19.36
N LEU A 182 20.50 -12.26 18.51
CA LEU A 182 19.21 -11.55 18.48
C LEU A 182 18.10 -12.45 17.92
N LEU A 183 18.35 -13.13 16.80
CA LEU A 183 17.35 -13.98 16.16
C LEU A 183 16.91 -15.14 17.05
N MET A 184 17.85 -15.72 17.81
CA MET A 184 17.51 -16.69 18.85
C MET A 184 16.59 -16.03 19.88
N LYS A 185 16.99 -14.92 20.51
CA LYS A 185 16.14 -14.21 21.49
C LYS A 185 14.75 -13.87 20.95
N LEU A 186 14.64 -13.49 19.69
CA LEU A 186 13.38 -13.24 19.01
C LEU A 186 12.51 -14.51 18.94
N LEU A 187 13.06 -15.63 18.48
CA LEU A 187 12.34 -16.91 18.48
C LEU A 187 11.94 -17.36 19.89
N GLU A 188 12.82 -17.17 20.87
CA GLU A 188 12.55 -17.51 22.26
C GLU A 188 11.38 -16.67 22.81
N ALA A 189 11.37 -15.37 22.52
CA ALA A 189 10.26 -14.48 22.88
C ALA A 189 8.97 -14.90 22.17
N LEU A 190 9.00 -15.13 20.85
CA LEU A 190 7.81 -15.55 20.10
C LEU A 190 7.21 -16.85 20.67
N GLN A 191 8.04 -17.82 21.05
CA GLN A 191 7.56 -19.04 21.68
C GLN A 191 7.03 -18.79 23.11
N GLN A 192 7.81 -18.09 23.95
CA GLN A 192 7.47 -17.84 25.35
C GLN A 192 6.13 -17.11 25.49
N TYR A 193 5.86 -16.16 24.59
CA TYR A 193 4.64 -15.34 24.61
C TYR A 193 3.52 -15.90 23.73
N GLY A 194 3.60 -17.16 23.29
CA GLY A 194 2.52 -17.82 22.55
C GLY A 194 2.25 -17.19 21.17
N CYS A 195 3.23 -16.54 20.58
CA CYS A 195 3.16 -15.94 19.25
C CYS A 195 3.56 -16.92 18.14
N LEU A 196 4.05 -18.12 18.48
CA LEU A 196 4.43 -19.16 17.53
C LEU A 196 3.40 -20.29 17.53
N SER A 197 2.88 -20.61 16.35
CA SER A 197 1.99 -21.74 16.10
C SER A 197 2.75 -22.87 15.41
N THR A 198 2.38 -24.12 15.70
CA THR A 198 2.99 -25.30 15.08
C THR A 198 1.92 -26.25 14.55
N SER A 199 2.19 -26.90 13.42
CA SER A 199 1.31 -27.93 12.87
C SER A 199 2.09 -29.10 12.27
N PRO A 200 1.62 -30.35 12.36
CA PRO A 200 2.18 -31.46 11.58
C PRO A 200 1.85 -31.37 10.08
N THR A 201 0.92 -30.49 9.68
CA THR A 201 0.44 -30.32 8.29
C THR A 201 0.62 -28.89 7.81
N SER A 202 0.55 -28.70 6.50
CA SER A 202 0.55 -27.39 5.84
C SER A 202 -0.42 -27.47 4.67
N SER A 203 -1.69 -27.15 4.94
CA SER A 203 -2.83 -27.44 4.07
C SER A 203 -3.38 -26.19 3.38
N VAL A 204 -3.05 -24.99 3.89
CA VAL A 204 -3.55 -23.70 3.39
C VAL A 204 -3.38 -23.55 1.88
N ARG A 205 -2.18 -23.77 1.32
CA ARG A 205 -1.95 -23.61 -0.13
C ARG A 205 -2.85 -24.54 -0.96
N GLN A 206 -2.95 -25.80 -0.57
CA GLN A 206 -3.77 -26.78 -1.29
C GLN A 206 -5.24 -26.36 -1.27
N HIS A 207 -5.76 -25.99 -0.10
CA HIS A 207 -7.13 -25.53 0.06
C HIS A 207 -7.44 -24.29 -0.80
N TRP A 208 -6.53 -23.30 -0.83
CA TRP A 208 -6.65 -22.17 -1.74
C TRP A 208 -6.76 -22.61 -3.21
N PHE A 209 -5.99 -23.61 -3.63
CA PHE A 209 -5.92 -24.05 -5.03
C PHE A 209 -7.09 -24.96 -5.43
N GLU A 210 -7.79 -25.55 -4.47
CA GLU A 210 -9.07 -26.25 -4.69
C GLU A 210 -10.21 -25.27 -5.00
N ILE A 211 -10.13 -24.05 -4.47
CA ILE A 211 -11.16 -23.01 -4.60
C ILE A 211 -10.86 -22.04 -5.75
N VAL A 212 -9.61 -21.56 -5.81
CA VAL A 212 -9.12 -20.55 -6.75
C VAL A 212 -8.45 -21.24 -7.93
N ARG A 213 -9.09 -21.14 -9.08
CA ARG A 213 -8.66 -21.76 -10.35
C ARG A 213 -7.67 -20.85 -11.06
N ASP A 214 -6.94 -21.44 -11.98
CA ASP A 214 -6.04 -20.72 -12.87
C ASP A 214 -6.76 -19.52 -13.55
N GLN A 215 -6.08 -18.37 -13.58
CA GLN A 215 -6.56 -17.06 -14.06
C GLN A 215 -7.64 -16.36 -13.22
N ASP A 216 -8.03 -16.91 -12.07
CA ASP A 216 -8.90 -16.20 -11.14
C ASP A 216 -8.17 -15.03 -10.47
N MET A 217 -8.89 -13.93 -10.29
CA MET A 217 -8.48 -12.80 -9.45
C MET A 217 -9.31 -12.82 -8.16
N VAL A 218 -8.69 -12.67 -7.00
CA VAL A 218 -9.37 -12.62 -5.69
C VAL A 218 -9.12 -11.27 -5.04
N HIS A 219 -10.17 -10.59 -4.61
CA HIS A 219 -10.08 -9.38 -3.81
C HIS A 219 -9.82 -9.75 -2.35
N LEU A 220 -8.64 -9.43 -1.81
CA LEU A 220 -8.30 -9.76 -0.42
C LEU A 220 -8.80 -8.70 0.57
N GLY A 221 -9.16 -7.52 0.06
CA GLY A 221 -9.61 -6.37 0.82
C GLY A 221 -8.80 -5.11 0.49
N HIS A 222 -9.42 -3.94 0.61
CA HIS A 222 -8.87 -2.65 0.17
C HIS A 222 -8.30 -2.74 -1.27
N ALA A 223 -7.01 -2.53 -1.48
CA ALA A 223 -6.32 -2.64 -2.75
C ALA A 223 -5.61 -4.00 -2.93
N ALA A 224 -5.60 -4.84 -1.90
CA ALA A 224 -4.91 -6.12 -1.93
C ALA A 224 -5.63 -7.11 -2.85
N LEU A 225 -4.90 -7.62 -3.84
CA LEU A 225 -5.40 -8.60 -4.80
C LEU A 225 -4.47 -9.83 -4.86
N LEU A 226 -5.07 -10.99 -5.12
CA LEU A 226 -4.36 -12.22 -5.46
C LEU A 226 -4.76 -12.67 -6.86
N TYR A 227 -3.79 -12.83 -7.75
CA TYR A 227 -4.00 -13.41 -9.07
C TYR A 227 -3.42 -14.82 -9.15
N ARG A 228 -4.23 -15.79 -9.59
CA ARG A 228 -3.81 -17.19 -9.72
C ARG A 228 -3.22 -17.43 -11.10
N GLN A 229 -1.94 -17.83 -11.15
CA GLN A 229 -1.27 -18.22 -12.39
C GLN A 229 -0.76 -19.66 -12.26
N ARG A 230 -1.40 -20.59 -12.96
CA ARG A 230 -1.07 -22.03 -13.07
C ARG A 230 -0.81 -22.75 -11.78
N GLU A 231 0.40 -22.73 -11.22
CA GLU A 231 0.78 -23.35 -9.93
C GLU A 231 1.38 -22.34 -8.94
N THR A 232 1.30 -21.05 -9.25
CA THR A 232 1.77 -19.91 -8.48
C THR A 232 0.66 -18.88 -8.24
N VAL A 233 0.95 -17.88 -7.41
CA VAL A 233 0.09 -16.70 -7.23
C VAL A 233 0.94 -15.42 -7.28
N PHE A 234 0.33 -14.34 -7.70
CA PHE A 234 0.88 -12.98 -7.62
C PHE A 234 0.06 -12.17 -6.63
N LEU A 235 0.72 -11.32 -5.83
CA LEU A 235 0.05 -10.37 -4.95
C LEU A 235 0.24 -8.94 -5.46
N PHE A 236 -0.81 -8.15 -5.39
CA PHE A 236 -0.79 -6.72 -5.69
C PHE A 236 -1.20 -5.95 -4.44
N ASP A 237 -0.45 -4.90 -4.10
CA ASP A 237 -0.68 -3.98 -2.96
C ASP A 237 -1.11 -4.70 -1.67
N PRO A 238 -0.32 -5.66 -1.15
CA PRO A 238 -0.74 -6.48 -0.02
C PRO A 238 -0.73 -5.65 1.27
N TRP A 239 -1.87 -5.07 1.61
CA TRP A 239 -2.13 -4.51 2.94
C TRP A 239 -2.96 -5.48 3.77
N LEU A 240 -2.26 -6.34 4.51
CA LEU A 240 -2.85 -7.34 5.39
C LEU A 240 -2.84 -6.84 6.83
N LEU A 241 -3.75 -7.34 7.65
CA LEU A 241 -3.85 -6.93 9.06
C LEU A 241 -3.75 -8.14 9.99
N PRO A 242 -3.01 -8.05 11.10
CA PRO A 242 -3.08 -9.07 12.16
C PRO A 242 -4.46 -9.08 12.79
N TRP A 243 -4.90 -10.25 13.25
CA TRP A 243 -6.20 -10.41 13.90
C TRP A 243 -6.30 -9.51 15.12
N PHE A 244 -7.43 -8.82 15.25
CA PHE A 244 -7.74 -7.99 16.40
C PHE A 244 -6.81 -6.77 16.60
N ALA A 245 -5.95 -6.45 15.63
CA ALA A 245 -5.09 -5.27 15.70
C ALA A 245 -5.90 -3.96 15.53
N GLU A 246 -6.78 -3.93 14.52
CA GLU A 246 -7.52 -2.70 14.12
C GLU A 246 -9.05 -2.87 14.14
N SER A 247 -9.54 -4.11 14.25
CA SER A 247 -10.95 -4.48 14.19
C SER A 247 -11.23 -5.69 15.06
N PRO A 248 -12.43 -5.87 15.65
CA PRO A 248 -12.76 -7.07 16.43
C PRO A 248 -12.92 -8.35 15.57
N LEU A 249 -12.70 -8.28 14.26
CA LEU A 249 -12.85 -9.42 13.34
C LEU A 249 -11.49 -10.03 12.97
N PRO A 250 -11.40 -11.36 12.82
CA PRO A 250 -10.28 -12.01 12.14
C PRO A 250 -10.11 -11.50 10.70
N SER A 251 -8.87 -11.43 10.24
CA SER A 251 -8.44 -10.91 8.94
C SER A 251 -7.49 -11.88 8.23
N LEU A 252 -7.31 -11.72 6.92
CA LEU A 252 -6.20 -12.40 6.24
C LEU A 252 -4.86 -11.86 6.75
N TRP A 253 -3.96 -12.75 7.16
CA TRP A 253 -2.64 -12.40 7.69
C TRP A 253 -1.64 -13.54 7.49
N GLY A 254 -0.39 -13.19 7.17
CA GLY A 254 0.75 -14.10 7.19
C GLY A 254 0.49 -15.44 6.48
N GLY A 255 0.67 -16.53 7.22
CA GLY A 255 0.55 -17.91 6.71
C GLY A 255 -0.86 -18.35 6.30
N LEU A 256 -1.87 -17.46 6.35
CA LEU A 256 -3.20 -17.74 5.83
C LEU A 256 -3.30 -17.59 4.30
N LEU A 257 -2.25 -17.08 3.65
CA LEU A 257 -2.19 -16.97 2.19
C LEU A 257 -1.17 -17.95 1.59
N PRO A 258 -1.39 -18.42 0.35
CA PRO A 258 -0.37 -19.17 -0.36
C PRO A 258 0.85 -18.29 -0.63
N LYS A 259 2.04 -18.88 -0.54
CA LYS A 259 3.31 -18.20 -0.83
C LYS A 259 3.30 -17.61 -2.25
N PRO A 260 3.48 -16.28 -2.42
CA PRO A 260 3.50 -15.68 -3.75
C PRO A 260 4.79 -15.96 -4.50
N ALA A 261 4.69 -15.99 -5.83
CA ALA A 261 5.84 -16.02 -6.72
C ALA A 261 6.38 -14.61 -7.01
N ALA A 262 5.54 -13.57 -6.89
CA ALA A 262 5.91 -12.18 -7.03
C ALA A 262 4.93 -11.26 -6.29
N VAL A 263 5.40 -10.09 -5.88
CA VAL A 263 4.60 -9.00 -5.28
C VAL A 263 4.74 -7.76 -6.15
N PHE A 264 3.65 -7.06 -6.39
CA PHE A 264 3.60 -5.82 -7.18
C PHE A 264 3.06 -4.70 -6.30
N LEU A 265 3.79 -3.58 -6.22
CA LEU A 265 3.36 -2.37 -5.53
C LEU A 265 3.05 -1.29 -6.56
N THR A 266 1.89 -0.64 -6.45
CA THR A 266 1.42 0.37 -7.40
C THR A 266 2.01 1.75 -7.13
N HIS A 267 1.91 2.23 -5.90
CA HIS A 267 2.38 3.56 -5.51
C HIS A 267 2.79 3.60 -4.03
N ASP A 268 3.15 4.78 -3.52
CA ASP A 268 3.92 4.97 -2.30
C ASP A 268 3.09 5.20 -1.02
N HIS A 269 1.76 5.14 -1.11
CA HIS A 269 0.89 5.31 0.05
C HIS A 269 0.90 4.09 0.99
N ASP A 270 0.66 4.35 2.28
CA ASP A 270 0.82 3.37 3.37
C ASP A 270 -0.13 2.16 3.25
N ASP A 271 -1.30 2.35 2.64
CA ASP A 271 -2.30 1.32 2.34
C ASP A 271 -1.98 0.46 1.12
N HIS A 272 -0.88 0.77 0.41
CA HIS A 272 -0.32 -0.03 -0.69
C HIS A 272 1.08 -0.56 -0.35
N VAL A 273 1.84 0.17 0.48
CA VAL A 273 3.22 -0.16 0.90
C VAL A 273 3.31 -0.31 2.41
N ASP A 274 2.54 -1.25 2.99
CA ASP A 274 2.54 -1.45 4.45
C ASP A 274 3.80 -2.23 4.91
N PRO A 275 4.75 -1.60 5.63
CA PRO A 275 5.99 -2.26 6.04
C PRO A 275 5.73 -3.43 7.01
N ARG A 276 4.60 -3.41 7.74
CA ARG A 276 4.20 -4.51 8.64
C ARG A 276 3.93 -5.77 7.82
N THR A 277 3.16 -5.70 6.75
CA THR A 277 2.87 -6.83 5.86
C THR A 277 4.14 -7.28 5.14
N LEU A 278 4.85 -6.34 4.52
CA LEU A 278 6.05 -6.63 3.72
C LEU A 278 7.17 -7.28 4.55
N LEU A 279 7.30 -6.94 5.84
CA LEU A 279 8.24 -7.58 6.77
C LEU A 279 8.00 -9.08 6.95
N HIS A 280 6.78 -9.58 6.75
CA HIS A 280 6.42 -10.99 6.94
C HIS A 280 6.35 -11.78 5.63
N LEU A 281 6.45 -11.13 4.46
CA LEU A 281 6.45 -11.83 3.17
C LEU A 281 7.79 -12.56 2.89
N PRO A 282 7.82 -13.58 2.02
CA PRO A 282 9.06 -14.21 1.55
C PRO A 282 10.06 -13.18 1.05
N LYS A 283 11.32 -13.27 1.47
CA LYS A 283 12.36 -12.29 1.08
C LYS A 283 13.05 -12.57 -0.23
N ASN A 284 12.98 -13.81 -0.70
CA ASN A 284 13.66 -14.31 -1.90
C ASN A 284 12.81 -14.26 -3.17
N ILE A 285 11.65 -13.62 -3.13
CA ILE A 285 10.76 -13.47 -4.30
C ILE A 285 10.96 -12.10 -4.93
N PRO A 286 10.73 -11.96 -6.24
CA PRO A 286 10.62 -10.66 -6.89
C PRO A 286 9.58 -9.77 -6.21
N ILE A 287 10.00 -8.57 -5.83
CA ILE A 287 9.11 -7.46 -5.48
C ILE A 287 9.27 -6.37 -6.53
N ILE A 288 8.18 -6.10 -7.24
CA ILE A 288 8.12 -5.19 -8.37
C ILE A 288 7.55 -3.86 -7.88
N VAL A 289 8.25 -2.77 -8.20
CA VAL A 289 7.92 -1.42 -7.75
C VAL A 289 8.01 -0.43 -8.91
N PRO A 290 7.40 0.77 -8.80
CA PRO A 290 7.56 1.84 -9.76
C PRO A 290 9.03 2.19 -10.01
N SER A 291 9.39 2.40 -11.28
CA SER A 291 10.77 2.77 -11.61
C SER A 291 11.00 4.27 -11.49
N ARG A 292 12.15 4.62 -10.93
CA ARG A 292 12.66 6.00 -10.91
C ARG A 292 12.95 6.54 -12.31
N ARG A 293 12.98 5.68 -13.33
CA ARG A 293 13.13 6.08 -14.74
C ARG A 293 11.89 6.75 -15.32
N ASN A 294 10.72 6.66 -14.66
CA ASN A 294 9.47 7.22 -15.16
C ASN A 294 9.31 8.72 -14.92
N GLN A 295 10.14 9.37 -14.11
CA GLN A 295 9.91 10.76 -13.70
C GLN A 295 11.15 11.51 -13.18
N ASN A 296 10.93 12.79 -12.87
CA ASN A 296 11.78 13.92 -13.28
C ASN A 296 12.33 14.80 -12.14
N ARG A 297 12.04 14.52 -10.85
CA ARG A 297 12.65 15.26 -9.73
C ARG A 297 12.64 14.52 -8.38
N LEU A 298 11.48 14.03 -7.94
CA LEU A 298 11.29 13.35 -6.65
C LEU A 298 10.88 11.89 -6.87
N TYR A 299 11.12 11.03 -5.88
CA TYR A 299 10.71 9.63 -5.92
C TYR A 299 10.55 9.04 -4.51
N PHE A 300 9.86 7.90 -4.39
CA PHE A 300 9.87 7.08 -3.18
C PHE A 300 10.98 6.03 -3.25
N ASP A 301 11.87 5.98 -2.27
CA ASP A 301 13.03 5.09 -2.23
C ASP A 301 12.63 3.68 -1.75
N TYR A 302 11.88 3.00 -2.61
CA TYR A 302 11.52 1.59 -2.42
C TYR A 302 12.73 0.71 -2.12
N ARG A 303 13.90 1.00 -2.71
CA ARG A 303 15.09 0.17 -2.47
C ARG A 303 15.57 0.30 -1.04
N ALA A 304 15.65 1.52 -0.50
CA ALA A 304 16.04 1.73 0.89
C ALA A 304 15.08 1.02 1.85
N LEU A 305 13.77 1.20 1.68
CA LEU A 305 12.75 0.52 2.50
C LEU A 305 12.85 -1.01 2.39
N LEU A 306 12.76 -1.55 1.18
CA LEU A 306 12.63 -3.01 0.99
C LEU A 306 13.92 -3.77 1.33
N THR A 307 15.10 -3.15 1.11
CA THR A 307 16.37 -3.73 1.55
C THR A 307 16.43 -3.82 3.07
N GLU A 308 15.98 -2.79 3.79
CA GLU A 308 15.92 -2.78 5.25
C GLU A 308 14.93 -3.82 5.80
N LEU A 309 13.83 -4.08 5.08
CA LEU A 309 12.92 -5.19 5.38
C LEU A 309 13.52 -6.57 5.03
N GLY A 310 14.59 -6.61 4.23
CA GLY A 310 15.37 -7.82 3.93
C GLY A 310 15.15 -8.44 2.56
N PHE A 311 14.42 -7.78 1.64
CA PHE A 311 14.26 -8.25 0.26
C PHE A 311 15.59 -8.14 -0.49
N ASP A 312 15.92 -9.16 -1.28
CA ASP A 312 17.12 -9.21 -2.12
C ASP A 312 16.82 -9.13 -3.64
N HIS A 313 15.55 -9.27 -4.03
CA HIS A 313 15.10 -9.23 -5.43
C HIS A 313 14.11 -8.07 -5.70
N ILE A 314 14.59 -6.83 -5.64
CA ILE A 314 13.79 -5.61 -5.90
C ILE A 314 13.93 -5.18 -7.37
N ILE A 315 12.81 -5.23 -8.11
CA ILE A 315 12.74 -4.93 -9.54
C ILE A 315 11.96 -3.62 -9.74
N GLU A 316 12.63 -2.62 -10.30
CA GLU A 316 11.99 -1.38 -10.72
C GLU A 316 11.47 -1.53 -12.15
N LEU A 317 10.15 -1.40 -12.34
CA LEU A 317 9.51 -1.55 -13.65
C LEU A 317 9.03 -0.19 -14.18
N ALA A 318 9.61 0.25 -15.30
CA ALA A 318 9.25 1.51 -15.95
C ALA A 318 7.97 1.36 -16.79
N HIS A 319 7.26 2.46 -17.07
CA HIS A 319 6.04 2.44 -17.86
C HIS A 319 6.28 1.79 -19.23
N GLY A 320 5.43 0.83 -19.58
CA GLY A 320 5.54 0.03 -20.81
C GLY A 320 6.47 -1.18 -20.72
N GLU A 321 7.30 -1.28 -19.68
CA GLU A 321 8.09 -2.49 -19.41
C GLU A 321 7.23 -3.58 -18.77
N SER A 322 7.72 -4.83 -18.89
CA SER A 322 6.98 -6.00 -18.44
C SER A 322 7.86 -6.95 -17.63
N TRP A 323 7.30 -7.50 -16.55
CA TRP A 323 7.83 -8.67 -15.86
C TRP A 323 7.20 -9.94 -16.46
N ALA A 324 7.99 -10.76 -17.14
CA ALA A 324 7.51 -11.94 -17.84
C ALA A 324 7.34 -13.15 -16.92
N PHE A 325 6.35 -13.98 -17.21
CA PHE A 325 6.14 -15.29 -16.60
C PHE A 325 5.71 -16.30 -17.68
N GLU A 326 5.55 -17.57 -17.31
CA GLU A 326 5.21 -18.60 -18.28
C GLU A 326 3.80 -18.37 -18.89
N GLY A 327 3.76 -18.03 -20.17
CA GLY A 327 2.51 -17.78 -20.91
C GLY A 327 1.99 -16.34 -20.87
N GLY A 328 2.72 -15.40 -20.27
CA GLY A 328 2.26 -14.02 -20.13
C GLY A 328 3.26 -13.06 -19.51
N ALA A 329 2.79 -11.88 -19.14
CA ALA A 329 3.56 -10.89 -18.41
C ALA A 329 2.66 -9.96 -17.58
N VAL A 330 3.25 -9.30 -16.60
CA VAL A 330 2.67 -8.13 -15.92
C VAL A 330 3.37 -6.88 -16.45
N ILE A 331 2.61 -5.92 -16.96
CA ILE A 331 3.10 -4.70 -17.61
C ILE A 331 2.86 -3.51 -16.68
N ALA A 332 3.88 -2.67 -16.48
CA ALA A 332 3.72 -1.40 -15.79
C ALA A 332 3.01 -0.39 -16.69
N VAL A 333 1.91 0.15 -16.20
CA VAL A 333 1.05 1.10 -16.91
C VAL A 333 1.17 2.47 -16.23
N PRO A 334 1.20 3.59 -16.98
CA PRO A 334 1.19 4.92 -16.40
C PRO A 334 0.08 5.13 -15.38
N PHE A 335 0.46 5.57 -14.18
CA PHE A 335 -0.43 6.03 -13.12
C PHE A 335 -0.50 7.56 -13.19
N PHE A 336 -1.71 8.08 -13.25
CA PHE A 336 -2.04 9.51 -13.19
C PHE A 336 -2.78 9.82 -11.89
N GLY A 337 -2.70 11.07 -11.45
CA GLY A 337 -3.47 11.60 -10.34
C GLY A 337 -2.99 11.11 -8.96
N GLU A 338 -3.88 11.20 -7.99
CA GLU A 338 -3.66 10.99 -6.56
C GLU A 338 -2.47 11.81 -6.01
N ASP A 339 -2.23 12.96 -6.62
CA ASP A 339 -1.07 13.82 -6.39
C ASP A 339 -1.56 15.26 -6.17
N PRO A 340 -2.11 15.56 -4.98
CA PRO A 340 -2.74 16.84 -4.70
C PRO A 340 -1.77 18.01 -4.84
N CYS A 341 -0.47 17.73 -4.76
CA CYS A 341 0.62 18.71 -4.77
C CYS A 341 1.40 18.78 -6.09
N ASP A 342 0.98 18.05 -7.12
CA ASP A 342 1.66 17.95 -8.43
C ASP A 342 3.17 17.62 -8.31
N LEU A 343 3.52 16.72 -7.40
CA LEU A 343 4.90 16.31 -7.18
C LEU A 343 5.45 15.41 -8.29
N GLU A 344 4.56 14.73 -9.02
CA GLU A 344 4.88 13.80 -10.07
C GLU A 344 5.83 12.70 -9.55
N MET A 345 5.40 11.97 -8.50
CA MET A 345 6.13 10.81 -7.98
C MET A 345 5.90 9.57 -8.85
N PRO A 346 6.94 8.74 -9.12
CA PRO A 346 6.79 7.57 -9.96
C PRO A 346 5.83 6.55 -9.37
N ARG A 347 4.76 6.25 -10.12
CA ARG A 347 3.69 5.32 -9.74
C ARG A 347 3.28 4.45 -10.94
N ASN A 348 2.74 3.27 -10.69
CA ASN A 348 2.32 2.31 -11.70
C ASN A 348 0.89 1.80 -11.44
N CYS A 349 0.09 1.73 -12.49
CA CYS A 349 -0.96 0.71 -12.59
C CYS A 349 -0.32 -0.58 -13.17
N TYR A 350 -1.02 -1.71 -13.14
CA TYR A 350 -0.53 -2.96 -13.73
C TYR A 350 -1.56 -3.61 -14.66
N LEU A 351 -1.10 -4.02 -15.86
CA LEU A 351 -1.85 -4.90 -16.74
C LEU A 351 -1.29 -6.32 -16.62
N ILE A 352 -2.10 -7.27 -16.19
CA ILE A 352 -1.79 -8.70 -16.28
C ILE A 352 -2.24 -9.18 -17.65
N SER A 353 -1.34 -9.68 -18.48
CA SER A 353 -1.65 -10.33 -19.75
C SER A 353 -1.22 -11.79 -19.69
N ASP A 354 -2.19 -12.70 -19.61
CA ASP A 354 -1.97 -14.13 -19.36
C ASP A 354 -2.77 -14.98 -20.35
N ARG A 355 -2.10 -15.61 -21.33
CA ARG A 355 -2.71 -16.58 -22.27
C ARG A 355 -4.04 -16.10 -22.88
N GLY A 356 -4.07 -14.85 -23.33
CA GLY A 356 -5.26 -14.23 -23.94
C GLY A 356 -6.33 -13.79 -22.93
N TYR A 357 -6.01 -13.68 -21.65
CA TYR A 357 -6.82 -13.01 -20.64
C TYR A 357 -6.08 -11.79 -20.10
N ASN A 358 -6.73 -10.63 -20.10
CA ASN A 358 -6.14 -9.38 -19.65
C ASN A 358 -6.92 -8.81 -18.46
N VAL A 359 -6.20 -8.37 -17.43
CA VAL A 359 -6.78 -7.74 -16.24
C VAL A 359 -6.03 -6.45 -15.93
N LEU A 360 -6.76 -5.35 -15.79
CA LEU A 360 -6.17 -4.07 -15.38
C LEU A 360 -6.38 -3.84 -13.88
N VAL A 361 -5.27 -3.79 -13.15
CA VAL A 361 -5.17 -3.32 -11.77
C VAL A 361 -4.86 -1.82 -11.85
N HIS A 362 -5.90 -1.00 -11.79
CA HIS A 362 -5.82 0.45 -11.98
C HIS A 362 -5.52 1.21 -10.68
N ALA A 363 -5.80 0.59 -9.52
CA ALA A 363 -5.66 1.21 -8.20
C ALA A 363 -6.35 2.58 -8.15
N ASP A 364 -5.70 3.56 -7.55
CA ASP A 364 -6.22 4.91 -7.27
C ASP A 364 -5.92 5.91 -8.38
N SER A 365 -5.44 5.45 -9.54
CA SER A 365 -5.09 6.34 -10.64
C SER A 365 -6.32 7.09 -11.16
N GLY A 366 -6.22 8.41 -11.28
CA GLY A 366 -7.27 9.29 -11.78
C GLY A 366 -6.73 10.43 -12.63
N PRO A 367 -7.58 11.33 -13.13
CA PRO A 367 -7.14 12.55 -13.76
C PRO A 367 -6.31 13.43 -12.81
N THR A 368 -5.24 14.03 -13.31
CA THR A 368 -4.40 14.98 -12.55
C THR A 368 -5.06 16.36 -12.42
N ASN A 369 -4.53 17.24 -11.56
CA ASN A 369 -4.99 18.63 -11.42
C ASN A 369 -4.95 19.44 -12.74
N ASN A 370 -3.98 19.15 -13.61
CA ASN A 370 -3.88 19.77 -14.95
C ASN A 370 -4.67 19.02 -16.04
N GLY A 371 -5.41 17.98 -15.66
CA GLY A 371 -6.35 17.26 -16.49
C GLY A 371 -5.74 16.17 -17.37
N ARG A 372 -4.48 15.78 -17.22
CA ARG A 372 -3.92 14.58 -17.86
C ARG A 372 -4.58 13.33 -17.28
N SER A 373 -4.68 12.27 -18.07
CA SER A 373 -5.23 10.99 -17.64
C SER A 373 -4.89 9.87 -18.60
N ALA A 374 -5.11 8.62 -18.19
CA ALA A 374 -4.92 7.44 -19.04
C ALA A 374 -5.80 7.47 -20.32
N ILE A 375 -6.89 8.23 -20.31
CA ILE A 375 -7.77 8.42 -21.48
C ILE A 375 -7.22 9.50 -22.40
N LYS A 376 -6.88 10.68 -21.88
CA LYS A 376 -6.37 11.77 -22.73
C LYS A 376 -5.02 11.42 -23.37
N ASP A 377 -4.20 10.65 -22.67
CA ASP A 377 -2.90 10.20 -23.16
C ASP A 377 -3.01 8.88 -23.97
N ASN A 378 -4.24 8.40 -24.27
CA ASN A 378 -4.56 7.18 -25.03
C ASN A 378 -3.91 5.89 -24.49
N VAL A 379 -3.57 5.84 -23.21
CA VAL A 379 -2.85 4.72 -22.59
C VAL A 379 -3.67 3.44 -22.68
N ILE A 380 -4.95 3.47 -22.27
CA ILE A 380 -5.80 2.27 -22.26
C ILE A 380 -6.04 1.74 -23.67
N GLN A 381 -6.26 2.64 -24.64
CA GLN A 381 -6.43 2.24 -26.04
C GLN A 381 -5.19 1.54 -26.59
N GLN A 382 -3.99 2.06 -26.32
CA GLN A 382 -2.73 1.43 -26.75
C GLN A 382 -2.54 0.04 -26.11
N LEU A 383 -2.96 -0.16 -24.86
CA LEU A 383 -2.95 -1.48 -24.23
C LEU A 383 -3.87 -2.46 -24.98
N VAL A 384 -5.09 -2.03 -25.33
CA VAL A 384 -6.03 -2.87 -26.08
C VAL A 384 -5.53 -3.18 -27.49
N GLU A 385 -4.94 -2.21 -28.19
CA GLU A 385 -4.33 -2.43 -29.51
C GLU A 385 -3.18 -3.45 -29.46
N ARG A 386 -2.41 -3.45 -28.37
CA ARG A 386 -1.25 -4.32 -28.20
C ARG A 386 -1.56 -5.71 -27.65
N PHE A 387 -2.45 -5.80 -26.65
CA PHE A 387 -2.70 -7.03 -25.88
C PHE A 387 -4.10 -7.61 -26.10
N GLY A 388 -4.99 -6.86 -26.75
CA GLY A 388 -6.40 -7.20 -26.90
C GLY A 388 -7.27 -6.66 -25.76
N PRO A 389 -8.59 -6.96 -25.80
CA PRO A 389 -9.56 -6.46 -24.82
C PRO A 389 -9.15 -6.76 -23.38
N ILE A 390 -9.51 -5.87 -22.46
CA ILE A 390 -9.26 -5.99 -21.03
C ILE A 390 -10.59 -6.20 -20.31
N PRO A 391 -11.11 -7.44 -20.26
CA PRO A 391 -12.45 -7.74 -19.78
C PRO A 391 -12.68 -7.43 -18.29
N LEU A 392 -11.62 -7.40 -17.47
CA LEU A 392 -11.71 -7.08 -16.04
C LEU A 392 -10.87 -5.84 -15.73
N VAL A 393 -11.54 -4.79 -15.24
CA VAL A 393 -10.91 -3.56 -14.75
C VAL A 393 -11.23 -3.42 -13.27
N LEU A 394 -10.21 -3.34 -12.42
CA LEU A 394 -10.34 -3.03 -11.00
C LEU A 394 -9.79 -1.63 -10.75
N ALA A 395 -10.63 -0.70 -10.30
CA ALA A 395 -10.22 0.67 -10.00
C ALA A 395 -10.89 1.17 -8.71
N SER A 396 -10.24 2.12 -8.08
CA SER A 396 -10.85 2.93 -7.03
C SER A 396 -12.06 3.71 -7.56
N GLN A 397 -12.93 4.16 -6.65
CA GLN A 397 -14.01 5.11 -6.94
C GLN A 397 -14.02 6.27 -5.95
N GLN A 398 -12.85 6.56 -5.38
CA GLN A 398 -12.66 7.72 -4.55
C GLN A 398 -12.90 8.99 -5.37
N GLN A 399 -13.47 10.02 -4.72
CA GLN A 399 -13.67 11.36 -5.29
C GLN A 399 -13.14 12.41 -4.31
N LEU A 400 -11.94 12.16 -3.79
CA LEU A 400 -11.31 12.97 -2.77
C LEU A 400 -10.63 14.19 -3.40
N LEU A 401 -10.93 15.34 -2.80
CA LEU A 401 -10.27 16.62 -3.04
C LEU A 401 -9.87 17.17 -1.69
N GLU A 402 -8.71 17.80 -1.61
CA GLU A 402 -8.23 18.41 -0.37
C GLU A 402 -7.55 19.75 -0.62
N ILE A 403 -7.49 20.58 0.43
CA ILE A 403 -6.68 21.80 0.41
C ILE A 403 -5.22 21.36 0.46
N ARG A 404 -4.41 21.81 -0.50
CA ARG A 404 -3.02 21.34 -0.67
C ARG A 404 -2.18 21.46 0.59
N SER A 405 -2.42 22.44 1.45
CA SER A 405 -1.72 22.61 2.73
C SER A 405 -1.92 21.46 3.73
N HIS A 406 -2.99 20.68 3.57
CA HIS A 406 -3.29 19.51 4.41
C HIS A 406 -2.88 18.19 3.77
N ALA A 407 -2.51 18.20 2.49
CA ALA A 407 -1.98 17.03 1.82
C ALA A 407 -0.63 16.62 2.43
N ALA A 408 -0.34 15.31 2.40
CA ALA A 408 0.85 14.73 3.04
C ALA A 408 2.15 15.44 2.65
N HIS A 409 2.29 15.82 1.37
CA HIS A 409 3.52 16.40 0.84
C HIS A 409 3.46 17.92 0.57
N ALA A 410 2.56 18.64 1.24
CA ALA A 410 2.34 20.08 1.04
C ALA A 410 3.64 20.90 0.98
N ALA A 411 4.55 20.65 1.92
CA ALA A 411 5.83 21.36 2.04
C ALA A 411 6.76 21.23 0.83
N LEU A 412 6.58 20.21 0.00
CA LEU A 412 7.37 19.97 -1.21
C LEU A 412 6.80 20.67 -2.46
N SER A 413 5.66 21.35 -2.32
CA SER A 413 4.96 22.09 -3.39
C SER A 413 5.08 23.61 -3.24
N HIS A 414 4.80 24.33 -4.33
CA HIS A 414 4.94 25.78 -4.39
C HIS A 414 4.02 26.48 -3.36
N PRO A 415 4.55 27.35 -2.47
CA PRO A 415 3.81 27.88 -1.33
C PRO A 415 2.57 28.70 -1.73
N GLY A 416 2.63 29.41 -2.85
CA GLY A 416 1.49 30.13 -3.40
C GLY A 416 0.26 29.28 -3.75
N GLN A 417 0.41 27.95 -3.82
CA GLN A 417 -0.66 27.00 -4.12
C GLN A 417 -1.19 26.26 -2.89
N TRP A 418 -0.65 26.47 -1.69
CA TRP A 418 -1.06 25.67 -0.52
C TRP A 418 -2.54 25.85 -0.13
N LEU A 419 -3.18 26.94 -0.56
CA LEU A 419 -4.62 27.17 -0.36
C LEU A 419 -5.47 26.76 -1.58
N ASP A 420 -4.85 26.23 -2.63
CA ASP A 420 -5.57 25.65 -3.76
C ASP A 420 -6.12 24.25 -3.38
N VAL A 421 -7.03 23.76 -4.22
CA VAL A 421 -7.55 22.39 -4.11
C VAL A 421 -6.69 21.46 -4.97
N GLY A 422 -6.32 20.32 -4.41
CA GLY A 422 -5.64 19.22 -5.09
C GLY A 422 -6.50 17.97 -5.11
N GLU A 423 -6.35 17.17 -6.16
CA GLU A 423 -6.94 15.83 -6.24
C GLU A 423 -6.15 14.79 -5.45
N ASN A 424 -6.84 13.94 -4.71
CA ASN A 424 -6.23 12.89 -3.88
C ASN A 424 -6.99 11.58 -4.11
N GLY A 425 -7.05 11.14 -5.37
CA GLY A 425 -7.92 10.06 -5.80
C GLY A 425 -9.29 10.62 -6.21
N TYR A 426 -9.33 11.31 -7.36
CA TYR A 426 -10.55 11.91 -7.92
C TYR A 426 -11.04 11.20 -9.19
N LEU A 427 -11.72 10.07 -9.02
CA LEU A 427 -12.19 9.19 -10.10
C LEU A 427 -13.71 9.32 -10.26
N THR A 428 -14.14 10.20 -11.16
CA THR A 428 -15.58 10.37 -11.46
C THR A 428 -16.16 9.15 -12.19
N ASN A 429 -17.48 8.97 -12.11
CA ASN A 429 -18.16 7.90 -12.84
C ASN A 429 -17.99 8.06 -14.36
N ALA A 430 -17.96 9.30 -14.87
CA ALA A 430 -17.72 9.56 -16.28
C ALA A 430 -16.33 9.08 -16.72
N TYR A 431 -15.28 9.43 -15.97
CA TYR A 431 -13.91 8.99 -16.26
C TYR A 431 -13.79 7.46 -16.24
N LEU A 432 -14.32 6.80 -15.22
CA LEU A 432 -14.27 5.33 -15.10
C LEU A 432 -15.05 4.62 -16.21
N SER A 433 -16.16 5.22 -16.66
CA SER A 433 -16.92 4.73 -17.82
C SER A 433 -16.12 4.85 -19.11
N GLU A 434 -15.32 5.90 -19.30
CA GLU A 434 -14.41 6.05 -20.44
C GLU A 434 -13.25 5.04 -20.38
N VAL A 435 -12.69 4.79 -19.18
CA VAL A 435 -11.70 3.72 -18.96
C VAL A 435 -12.25 2.36 -19.35
N CYS A 436 -13.47 2.02 -18.91
CA CYS A 436 -14.10 0.76 -19.29
C CYS A 436 -14.37 0.65 -20.79
N ALA A 437 -14.79 1.75 -21.43
CA ALA A 437 -15.03 1.78 -22.87
C ALA A 437 -13.74 1.54 -23.66
N ALA A 438 -12.68 2.29 -23.32
CA ALA A 438 -11.38 2.16 -23.97
C ALA A 438 -10.76 0.77 -23.74
N ALA A 439 -10.97 0.19 -22.55
CA ALA A 439 -10.53 -1.15 -22.19
C ALA A 439 -11.34 -2.28 -22.87
N GLN A 440 -12.52 -1.96 -23.43
CA GLN A 440 -13.50 -2.95 -23.87
C GLN A 440 -13.88 -3.91 -22.72
N ALA A 441 -14.07 -3.35 -21.53
CA ALA A 441 -14.31 -4.10 -20.31
C ALA A 441 -15.68 -4.79 -20.30
N ARG A 442 -15.75 -5.93 -19.61
CA ARG A 442 -17.00 -6.69 -19.36
C ARG A 442 -17.42 -6.63 -17.90
N LEU A 443 -16.47 -6.41 -17.00
CA LEU A 443 -16.69 -6.22 -15.58
C LEU A 443 -15.78 -5.11 -15.06
N PHE A 444 -16.40 -4.08 -14.48
CA PHE A 444 -15.75 -3.09 -13.64
C PHE A 444 -15.93 -3.50 -12.17
N VAL A 445 -14.84 -3.48 -11.41
CA VAL A 445 -14.83 -3.72 -9.98
C VAL A 445 -14.36 -2.45 -9.27
N SER A 446 -15.24 -1.87 -8.45
CA SER A 446 -14.87 -0.84 -7.48
C SER A 446 -14.13 -1.49 -6.31
N TYR A 447 -12.84 -1.18 -6.15
CA TYR A 447 -12.00 -1.66 -5.04
C TYR A 447 -11.18 -0.50 -4.43
N ALA A 448 -10.12 -0.76 -3.66
CA ALA A 448 -9.25 0.27 -3.05
C ALA A 448 -9.99 1.33 -2.20
N THR A 449 -11.14 0.95 -1.67
CA THR A 449 -12.01 1.80 -0.82
C THR A 449 -12.42 1.04 0.43
N GLY A 450 -11.60 0.07 0.85
CA GLY A 450 -11.94 -0.90 1.88
C GLY A 450 -12.60 -2.16 1.31
N GLY A 451 -13.83 -2.45 1.70
CA GLY A 451 -14.50 -3.69 1.25
C GLY A 451 -14.21 -4.92 2.10
N ALA A 452 -13.48 -4.77 3.21
CA ALA A 452 -13.39 -5.78 4.26
C ALA A 452 -13.67 -5.15 5.63
N ASP A 453 -14.52 -5.79 6.44
CA ASP A 453 -14.90 -5.26 7.75
C ASP A 453 -13.77 -5.41 8.79
N TRP A 454 -12.66 -6.09 8.47
CA TRP A 454 -11.49 -6.19 9.36
C TRP A 454 -10.51 -5.00 9.27
N TYR A 455 -10.70 -4.07 8.34
CA TYR A 455 -9.89 -2.84 8.32
C TYR A 455 -10.36 -1.82 9.35
N PRO A 456 -9.48 -0.89 9.78
CA PRO A 456 -9.86 0.19 10.69
C PRO A 456 -10.96 1.07 10.10
N ASP A 457 -11.89 1.50 10.96
CA ASP A 457 -12.91 2.47 10.55
C ASP A 457 -12.39 3.92 10.57
N HIS A 458 -11.11 4.16 10.95
CA HIS A 458 -10.60 5.50 11.27
C HIS A 458 -10.03 6.32 10.12
N LEU A 459 -9.76 5.68 9.00
CA LEU A 459 -9.19 6.33 7.82
C LEU A 459 -10.30 6.89 6.92
N SER A 460 -10.08 8.06 6.34
CA SER A 460 -11.09 8.78 5.54
C SER A 460 -11.46 8.05 4.25
N PHE A 461 -10.53 7.29 3.67
CA PHE A 461 -10.71 6.52 2.44
C PHE A 461 -11.28 5.09 2.66
N MET A 462 -11.56 4.72 3.92
CA MET A 462 -12.02 3.37 4.28
C MET A 462 -13.54 3.30 4.43
N PHE A 463 -14.20 2.65 3.47
CA PHE A 463 -15.64 2.46 3.48
C PHE A 463 -16.00 1.11 4.12
N SER A 464 -16.35 1.17 5.40
CA SER A 464 -16.75 0.02 6.22
C SER A 464 -18.26 -0.04 6.41
N ARG A 465 -18.84 -1.26 6.41
CA ARG A 465 -20.27 -1.44 6.72
C ARG A 465 -20.55 -1.28 8.22
N ARG A 466 -19.52 -1.38 9.06
CA ARG A 466 -19.65 -1.27 10.53
C ARG A 466 -19.95 0.15 10.99
N ASN A 467 -19.52 1.17 10.24
CA ASN A 467 -19.70 2.56 10.62
C ASN A 467 -19.97 3.50 9.42
N PRO A 468 -21.10 3.33 8.71
CA PRO A 468 -21.39 4.09 7.49
C PRO A 468 -21.51 5.60 7.72
N ALA A 469 -21.95 6.01 8.92
CA ALA A 469 -22.14 7.42 9.28
C ALA A 469 -20.85 8.25 9.16
N ARG A 470 -19.67 7.64 9.33
CA ARG A 470 -18.39 8.33 9.23
C ARG A 470 -18.11 8.91 7.85
N THR A 471 -18.55 8.19 6.82
CA THR A 471 -18.32 8.60 5.43
C THR A 471 -19.40 9.53 4.92
N ALA A 472 -20.46 9.79 5.71
CA ALA A 472 -21.60 10.59 5.26
C ALA A 472 -21.22 12.04 4.94
N LEU A 473 -20.39 12.69 5.77
CA LEU A 473 -19.92 14.04 5.49
C LEU A 473 -18.95 14.08 4.31
N LEU A 474 -18.09 13.05 4.22
CA LEU A 474 -17.09 12.94 3.16
C LEU A 474 -17.74 12.78 1.78
N THR A 475 -18.76 11.92 1.70
CA THR A 475 -19.40 11.52 0.44
C THR A 475 -20.64 12.34 0.10
N ALA A 476 -21.02 13.32 0.94
CA ALA A 476 -22.26 14.10 0.77
C ALA A 476 -22.38 14.77 -0.62
N HIS A 477 -21.24 15.07 -1.25
CA HIS A 477 -21.15 15.73 -2.56
C HIS A 477 -20.44 14.87 -3.61
N TRP A 478 -20.19 13.60 -3.33
CA TRP A 478 -19.65 12.68 -4.32
C TRP A 478 -20.75 12.25 -5.28
N GLU A 479 -20.37 11.94 -6.51
CA GLU A 479 -21.23 11.17 -7.39
C GLU A 479 -21.49 9.82 -6.73
N ALA A 480 -22.76 9.43 -6.61
CA ALA A 480 -23.10 8.13 -6.03
C ALA A 480 -22.42 7.01 -6.84
N PRO A 481 -21.59 6.14 -6.23
CA PRO A 481 -20.82 5.13 -6.97
C PRO A 481 -21.67 4.20 -7.83
N GLU A 482 -22.86 3.85 -7.33
CA GLU A 482 -23.83 2.99 -8.04
C GLU A 482 -24.35 3.59 -9.35
N LYS A 483 -24.23 4.92 -9.55
CA LYS A 483 -24.61 5.57 -10.81
C LYS A 483 -23.68 5.25 -11.97
N LEU A 484 -22.47 4.76 -11.70
CA LEU A 484 -21.59 4.23 -12.74
C LEU A 484 -22.26 3.07 -13.50
N LYS A 485 -23.08 2.26 -12.83
CA LYS A 485 -23.80 1.14 -13.45
C LYS A 485 -24.60 1.58 -14.67
N ASP A 486 -25.28 2.73 -14.58
CA ASP A 486 -26.11 3.27 -15.65
C ASP A 486 -25.28 3.60 -16.90
N LEU A 487 -24.05 4.12 -16.70
CA LEU A 487 -23.12 4.44 -17.80
C LEU A 487 -22.53 3.17 -18.42
N LEU A 488 -22.15 2.18 -17.59
CA LEU A 488 -21.54 0.93 -18.03
C LEU A 488 -22.51 0.02 -18.79
N LEU A 489 -23.82 0.07 -18.48
CA LEU A 489 -24.85 -0.71 -19.18
C LEU A 489 -24.84 -0.47 -20.70
N SER A 490 -24.57 0.76 -21.14
CA SER A 490 -24.49 1.11 -22.55
C SER A 490 -23.33 0.44 -23.31
N GLN A 491 -22.35 -0.08 -22.55
CA GLN A 491 -21.12 -0.69 -23.06
C GLN A 491 -21.08 -2.21 -22.84
N GLU A 492 -22.20 -2.81 -22.40
CA GLU A 492 -22.26 -4.21 -21.98
C GLU A 492 -21.22 -4.57 -20.89
N CYS A 493 -20.86 -3.58 -20.06
CA CYS A 493 -19.98 -3.75 -18.92
C CYS A 493 -20.80 -3.79 -17.63
N ARG A 494 -20.52 -4.76 -16.77
CA ARG A 494 -21.19 -4.87 -15.45
C ARG A 494 -20.42 -4.07 -14.40
N TYR A 495 -21.16 -3.46 -13.49
CA TYR A 495 -20.62 -2.87 -12.28
C TYR A 495 -20.67 -3.88 -11.13
N HIS A 496 -19.58 -3.99 -10.38
CA HIS A 496 -19.53 -4.72 -9.11
C HIS A 496 -18.81 -3.89 -8.05
N ARG A 497 -19.38 -3.82 -6.84
CA ARG A 497 -18.71 -3.24 -5.68
C ARG A 497 -17.96 -4.35 -4.96
N GLY A 498 -16.62 -4.28 -4.96
CA GLY A 498 -15.75 -5.30 -4.43
C GLY A 498 -15.90 -5.49 -2.92
N HIS A 499 -15.93 -6.76 -2.51
CA HIS A 499 -15.85 -7.20 -1.14
C HIS A 499 -14.71 -8.21 -0.98
N ALA A 500 -14.12 -8.24 0.22
CA ALA A 500 -13.09 -9.20 0.52
C ALA A 500 -13.59 -10.63 0.31
N LEU A 501 -12.75 -11.44 -0.31
CA LEU A 501 -12.98 -12.81 -0.76
C LEU A 501 -13.96 -12.93 -1.94
N ASP A 502 -14.27 -11.84 -2.64
CA ASP A 502 -14.83 -11.92 -3.99
C ASP A 502 -13.77 -12.49 -4.96
N LEU A 503 -14.22 -13.39 -5.82
CA LEU A 503 -13.43 -14.09 -6.82
C LEU A 503 -14.01 -13.79 -8.20
N TYR A 504 -13.15 -13.33 -9.10
CA TYR A 504 -13.47 -12.96 -10.47
C TYR A 504 -12.92 -14.02 -11.43
N ARG A 505 -13.82 -14.75 -12.09
CA ARG A 505 -13.49 -15.89 -12.95
C ARG A 505 -13.94 -15.66 -14.38
N ARG A 506 -13.02 -15.82 -15.35
CA ARG A 506 -13.42 -15.91 -16.75
C ARG A 506 -14.04 -17.28 -17.03
N ILE A 507 -15.25 -17.28 -17.58
CA ILE A 507 -15.92 -18.48 -18.10
C ILE A 507 -15.78 -18.58 -19.62
N ASP A 508 -16.10 -19.73 -20.21
CA ASP A 508 -15.87 -20.03 -21.64
C ASP A 508 -16.53 -19.03 -22.61
N THR A 509 -17.58 -18.33 -22.18
CA THR A 509 -18.26 -17.29 -22.96
C THR A 509 -17.47 -15.96 -23.03
N GLY A 510 -16.31 -15.86 -22.36
CA GLY A 510 -15.52 -14.64 -22.24
C GLY A 510 -16.03 -13.65 -21.19
N VAL A 511 -17.16 -13.96 -20.55
CA VAL A 511 -17.71 -13.20 -19.42
C VAL A 511 -16.86 -13.45 -18.16
N VAL A 512 -16.71 -12.43 -17.32
CA VAL A 512 -16.08 -12.53 -16.01
C VAL A 512 -17.15 -12.59 -14.94
N ASP A 513 -17.32 -13.74 -14.30
CA ASP A 513 -18.27 -13.95 -13.20
C ASP A 513 -17.70 -13.55 -11.85
N VAL A 514 -18.59 -13.06 -10.98
CA VAL A 514 -18.30 -12.75 -9.59
C VAL A 514 -18.82 -13.89 -8.73
N LEU A 515 -17.92 -14.55 -8.02
CA LEU A 515 -18.21 -15.60 -7.06
C LEU A 515 -17.75 -15.14 -5.68
N SER A 516 -18.32 -15.69 -4.61
CA SER A 516 -17.78 -15.49 -3.26
C SER A 516 -17.01 -16.73 -2.83
N ALA A 517 -15.76 -16.54 -2.40
CA ALA A 517 -14.98 -17.56 -1.70
C ALA A 517 -15.12 -17.45 -0.18
N GLY A 518 -16.00 -16.56 0.31
CA GLY A 518 -16.09 -16.06 1.68
C GLY A 518 -15.93 -17.11 2.78
N ASP A 519 -16.83 -18.08 2.87
CA ASP A 519 -16.78 -19.07 3.96
C ASP A 519 -15.59 -20.03 3.84
N ALA A 520 -15.24 -20.41 2.61
CA ALA A 520 -14.19 -21.37 2.33
C ALA A 520 -12.81 -20.77 2.57
N LEU A 521 -12.61 -19.48 2.29
CA LEU A 521 -11.37 -18.75 2.49
C LEU A 521 -11.44 -17.76 3.67
N ALA A 522 -12.44 -17.89 4.54
CA ALA A 522 -12.54 -17.06 5.74
C ALA A 522 -11.29 -17.25 6.61
N PRO A 523 -10.75 -16.19 7.26
CA PRO A 523 -9.54 -16.29 8.06
C PRO A 523 -9.56 -17.41 9.11
N LEU A 524 -10.69 -17.56 9.81
CA LEU A 524 -10.85 -18.61 10.83
C LEU A 524 -10.93 -20.01 10.21
N THR A 525 -11.58 -20.15 9.05
CA THR A 525 -11.62 -21.41 8.29
C THR A 525 -10.21 -21.83 7.89
N LEU A 526 -9.42 -20.91 7.32
CA LEU A 526 -8.04 -21.15 6.91
C LEU A 526 -7.14 -21.53 8.08
N TYR A 527 -7.25 -20.83 9.21
CA TYR A 527 -6.47 -21.16 10.41
C TYR A 527 -6.78 -22.57 10.94
N ARG A 528 -8.06 -22.96 10.94
CA ARG A 528 -8.53 -24.25 11.48
C ARG A 528 -8.02 -25.45 10.70
N LEU A 529 -7.67 -25.29 9.42
CA LEU A 529 -7.15 -26.37 8.57
C LEU A 529 -5.95 -27.07 9.21
N ASP A 530 -5.03 -26.29 9.80
CA ASP A 530 -3.77 -26.80 10.32
C ASP A 530 -3.63 -26.67 11.85
N HIS A 531 -4.45 -25.84 12.50
CA HIS A 531 -4.26 -25.49 13.92
C HIS A 531 -5.48 -25.75 14.82
N GLY A 532 -6.63 -26.15 14.26
CA GLY A 532 -7.88 -26.27 15.01
C GLY A 532 -8.40 -24.93 15.53
N ASP A 533 -9.18 -24.93 16.62
CA ASP A 533 -9.71 -23.69 17.19
C ASP A 533 -8.62 -22.82 17.84
N PRO A 534 -8.67 -21.49 17.65
CA PRO A 534 -7.78 -20.58 18.35
C PRO A 534 -7.87 -20.78 19.88
N PRO A 535 -6.75 -20.67 20.61
CA PRO A 535 -6.69 -21.04 22.03
C PRO A 535 -7.63 -20.22 22.92
N PHE A 536 -7.96 -18.98 22.52
CA PHE A 536 -8.89 -18.08 23.21
C PHE A 536 -10.36 -18.24 22.79
N MET A 537 -10.65 -19.05 21.76
CA MET A 537 -12.01 -19.34 21.31
C MET A 537 -12.59 -20.63 21.91
N LYS A 538 -11.80 -21.39 22.67
CA LYS A 538 -12.31 -22.59 23.34
C LYS A 538 -13.44 -22.22 24.28
N THR A 539 -14.66 -22.64 23.94
CA THR A 539 -15.80 -22.64 24.85
C THR A 539 -15.44 -23.46 26.08
N ASP A 540 -15.68 -22.94 27.28
CA ASP A 540 -15.70 -23.70 28.52
C ASP A 540 -16.74 -24.82 28.40
N THR A 541 -16.38 -25.93 27.76
CA THR A 541 -17.11 -27.20 27.85
C THR A 541 -16.68 -27.92 29.12
N THR A 542 -16.80 -27.25 30.25
CA THR A 542 -16.82 -27.82 31.60
C THR A 542 -17.43 -26.77 32.55
N ARG A 543 -18.75 -26.74 32.62
CA ARG A 543 -19.47 -26.37 33.84
C ARG A 543 -20.46 -27.46 34.18
#